data_AF-A0A973GS83-F1
#
_entry.id   AF-A0A973GS83-F1
#
_cell.length_a   1.000
_cell.length_b   1.000
_cell.length_c   1.000
_cell.angle_alpha   90.00
_cell.angle_beta   90.00
_cell.angle_gamma   90.00
#
_symmetry.space_group_name_H-M   'P 1'
#
loop_
_entity.id
_entity.type
_entity.pdbx_description
1 polymer ?
#
loop_
_entity_poly.entity_id
_entity_poly.type
_entity_poly.pdbx_seq_one_letter_code
_entity_poly.pdbx_strand_id
1 'polypeptide(L)'
;MKHRAVSLVLVVSLLSYAAAGFSGCGNKHNTLSAILVTPLEPVVALGKTLQLSVTAIFSDGLVVTSWSQVTWQSSDPAIATVGSSGLVSSSTVTTGTAVITATDIFHPDITRSVTVYVTELISFTISPLDRVISLGTVSSQTFSATGEYSQNTPSAWSSSSTWPLVDLTQLVSWDSSRTDVAVISTVTGTRGIATAVYTGTTGTTGITTITARDPISGMTATTTLTVNP
;
A
#
# COMPACT_ATOMS: atom_id res chain seq x y z
N MET A 1 54.71 28.04 56.55
CA MET A 1 53.53 28.00 55.64
C MET A 1 52.29 27.80 56.52
N LYS A 2 51.80 28.84 57.21
CA LYS A 2 50.61 29.66 56.84
C LYS A 2 49.59 28.89 55.98
N HIS A 3 48.45 28.53 56.56
CA HIS A 3 47.06 28.86 56.14
C HIS A 3 46.14 28.48 57.34
N ARG A 4 45.64 29.45 58.13
CA ARG A 4 44.32 30.13 58.01
C ARG A 4 43.16 29.13 58.21
N ALA A 5 42.57 28.98 59.41
CA ALA A 5 41.62 29.84 60.14
C ALA A 5 40.16 29.82 59.62
N VAL A 6 39.22 29.81 60.59
CA VAL A 6 37.78 30.18 60.56
C VAL A 6 36.83 29.00 60.23
N SER A 7 36.18 28.33 61.19
CA SER A 7 35.06 28.72 62.09
C SER A 7 33.69 28.76 61.39
N LEU A 8 32.75 27.87 61.75
CA LEU A 8 31.34 28.22 61.98
C LEU A 8 30.53 27.10 62.67
N VAL A 9 29.79 27.50 63.69
CA VAL A 9 28.84 26.75 64.54
C VAL A 9 27.47 26.65 63.84
N LEU A 10 26.72 25.54 63.99
CA LEU A 10 25.24 25.52 63.95
C LEU A 10 24.74 24.13 64.43
N VAL A 11 24.34 23.94 65.69
CA VAL A 11 23.00 24.15 66.29
C VAL A 11 21.86 23.46 65.52
N VAL A 12 21.30 22.45 66.18
CA VAL A 12 20.13 21.65 65.82
C VAL A 12 18.87 22.52 65.77
N SER A 13 18.07 22.39 64.71
CA SER A 13 16.69 22.90 64.66
C SER A 13 15.74 21.84 64.09
N LEU A 14 14.67 21.57 64.84
CA LEU A 14 13.56 20.68 64.47
C LEU A 14 12.78 21.28 63.30
N LEU A 15 12.60 20.52 62.22
CA LEU A 15 11.44 20.67 61.34
C LEU A 15 10.66 19.35 61.32
N SER A 16 9.45 19.43 61.84
CA SER A 16 8.36 18.48 61.66
C SER A 16 8.16 18.19 60.17
N TYR A 17 8.48 16.98 59.73
CA TYR A 17 8.08 16.51 58.41
C TYR A 17 6.65 15.98 58.51
N ALA A 18 5.71 16.74 57.97
CA ALA A 18 4.34 16.31 57.79
C ALA A 18 4.33 15.05 56.90
N ALA A 19 3.71 13.98 57.38
CA ALA A 19 3.36 12.84 56.55
C ALA A 19 2.31 13.28 55.53
N ALA A 20 2.75 13.73 54.35
CA ALA A 20 1.88 13.80 53.18
C ALA A 20 1.59 12.36 52.76
N GLY A 21 0.37 11.89 53.04
CA GLY A 21 -0.13 10.63 52.54
C GLY A 21 -0.07 10.64 51.02
N PHE A 22 0.77 9.77 50.44
CA PHE A 22 0.58 9.32 49.07
C PHE A 22 -0.62 8.40 49.03
N SER A 23 -1.81 9.00 49.10
CA SER A 23 -3.06 8.34 48.74
C SER A 23 -3.03 8.06 47.25
N GLY A 24 -2.76 6.81 46.91
CA GLY A 24 -3.25 6.18 45.69
C GLY A 24 -2.90 6.86 44.38
N CYS A 25 -1.63 6.83 43.98
CA CYS A 25 -1.34 6.56 42.57
C CYS A 25 -1.66 5.09 42.34
N GLY A 26 -2.94 4.74 42.29
CA GLY A 26 -3.36 3.46 41.76
C GLY A 26 -2.84 3.41 40.33
N ASN A 27 -1.90 2.51 40.07
CA ASN A 27 -1.50 2.19 38.70
C ASN A 27 -2.80 1.85 37.97
N LYS A 28 -3.38 2.79 37.21
CA LYS A 28 -4.42 2.45 36.26
C LYS A 28 -3.73 1.55 35.26
N HIS A 29 -3.87 0.25 35.48
CA HIS A 29 -3.38 -0.74 34.56
C HIS A 29 -4.14 -0.49 33.27
N ASN A 30 -3.46 0.08 32.28
CA ASN A 30 -4.14 0.42 31.05
C ASN A 30 -4.39 -0.89 30.29
N THR A 31 -5.59 -1.42 30.43
CA THR A 31 -5.96 -2.70 29.81
C THR A 31 -6.42 -2.44 28.38
N LEU A 32 -6.00 -3.32 27.46
CA LEU A 32 -6.50 -3.31 26.10
C LEU A 32 -8.00 -3.60 26.13
N SER A 33 -8.80 -2.74 25.49
CA SER A 33 -10.26 -2.88 25.46
C SER A 33 -10.75 -3.47 24.14
N ALA A 34 -10.15 -3.08 23.02
CA ALA A 34 -10.55 -3.54 21.70
C ALA A 34 -9.42 -3.33 20.67
N ILE A 35 -9.51 -4.04 19.56
CA ILE A 35 -8.71 -3.81 18.36
C ILE A 35 -9.60 -3.60 17.15
N LEU A 36 -9.16 -2.74 16.23
CA LEU A 36 -9.78 -2.48 14.93
C LEU A 36 -8.79 -2.84 13.83
N VAL A 37 -9.29 -3.37 12.73
CA VAL A 37 -8.47 -3.70 11.54
C VAL A 37 -8.90 -2.79 10.40
N THR A 38 -7.93 -2.19 9.73
CA THR A 38 -8.13 -1.28 8.60
C THR A 38 -7.35 -1.80 7.38
N PRO A 39 -7.92 -1.74 6.16
CA PRO A 39 -9.31 -1.36 5.84
C PRO A 39 -10.35 -2.36 6.35
N LEU A 40 -11.59 -1.89 6.55
CA LEU A 40 -12.72 -2.72 6.99
C LEU A 40 -13.19 -3.70 5.91
N GLU A 41 -13.09 -3.28 4.64
CA GLU A 41 -13.45 -4.07 3.45
C GLU A 41 -12.25 -4.18 2.51
N PRO A 42 -11.25 -5.01 2.87
CA PRO A 42 -10.06 -5.20 2.05
C PRO A 42 -10.39 -5.89 0.73
N VAL A 43 -10.08 -5.24 -0.40
CA VAL A 43 -10.14 -5.82 -1.74
C VAL A 43 -8.74 -5.91 -2.31
N VAL A 44 -8.36 -7.07 -2.82
CA VAL A 44 -7.02 -7.36 -3.34
C VAL A 44 -7.14 -8.05 -4.69
N ALA A 45 -6.51 -7.48 -5.71
CA ALA A 45 -6.41 -8.12 -7.02
C ALA A 45 -5.56 -9.40 -6.96
N LEU A 46 -5.79 -10.35 -7.88
CA LEU A 46 -4.96 -11.54 -8.04
C LEU A 46 -3.47 -11.20 -8.13
N GLY A 47 -2.64 -11.93 -7.39
CA GLY A 47 -1.19 -11.79 -7.35
C GLY A 47 -0.69 -10.45 -6.79
N LYS A 48 -1.55 -9.68 -6.12
CA LYS A 48 -1.19 -8.43 -5.45
C LYS A 48 -1.18 -8.59 -3.94
N THR A 49 -0.66 -7.57 -3.27
CA THR A 49 -0.60 -7.51 -1.82
C THR A 49 -1.39 -6.31 -1.30
N LEU A 50 -1.86 -6.42 -0.06
CA LEU A 50 -2.54 -5.36 0.66
C LEU A 50 -2.08 -5.35 2.11
N GLN A 51 -1.75 -4.18 2.65
CA GLN A 51 -1.36 -4.04 4.04
C GLN A 51 -2.60 -3.83 4.92
N LEU A 52 -2.79 -4.70 5.90
CA LEU A 52 -3.73 -4.48 7.00
C LEU A 52 -3.00 -3.80 8.16
N SER A 53 -3.67 -2.88 8.84
CA SER A 53 -3.18 -2.21 10.03
C SER A 53 -4.13 -2.41 11.19
N VAL A 54 -3.59 -2.57 12.39
CA VAL A 54 -4.39 -2.70 13.61
C VAL A 54 -4.29 -1.44 14.45
N THR A 55 -5.45 -0.97 14.90
CA THR A 55 -5.59 0.09 15.89
C THR A 55 -6.07 -0.50 17.21
N ALA A 56 -5.28 -0.35 18.27
CA ALA A 56 -5.65 -0.73 19.62
C ALA A 56 -6.34 0.43 20.35
N ILE A 57 -7.41 0.10 21.08
CA ILE A 57 -8.15 1.03 21.94
C ILE A 57 -8.04 0.51 23.36
N PHE A 58 -7.55 1.36 24.25
CA PHE A 58 -7.34 1.04 25.65
C PHE A 58 -8.44 1.59 26.55
N SER A 59 -8.56 1.04 27.77
CA SER A 59 -9.57 1.40 28.76
C SER A 59 -9.54 2.87 29.21
N ASP A 60 -8.41 3.55 29.07
CA ASP A 60 -8.27 4.98 29.37
C ASP A 60 -8.60 5.89 28.17
N GLY A 61 -9.02 5.30 27.05
CA GLY A 61 -9.30 6.00 25.80
C GLY A 61 -8.08 6.24 24.91
N LEU A 62 -6.88 5.78 25.31
CA LEU A 62 -5.70 5.84 24.45
C LEU A 62 -5.92 5.00 23.19
N VAL A 63 -5.57 5.58 22.03
CA VAL A 63 -5.67 4.93 20.72
C VAL A 63 -4.27 4.80 20.13
N VAL A 64 -3.87 3.58 19.79
CA VAL A 64 -2.57 3.28 19.16
C VAL A 64 -2.82 2.69 17.77
N THR A 65 -2.52 3.45 16.72
CA THR A 65 -2.89 3.13 15.33
C THR A 65 -1.95 2.18 14.59
N SER A 66 -0.80 1.85 15.17
CA SER A 66 0.20 0.93 14.64
C SER A 66 0.46 -0.23 15.61
N TRP A 67 -0.63 -0.86 16.06
CA TRP A 67 -0.56 -1.96 17.00
C TRP A 67 -0.03 -3.23 16.33
N SER A 68 1.20 -3.64 16.68
CA SER A 68 1.87 -4.81 16.10
C SER A 68 1.81 -6.06 16.98
N GLN A 69 1.20 -5.97 18.17
CA GLN A 69 1.12 -7.08 19.12
C GLN A 69 -0.05 -8.03 18.80
N VAL A 70 -0.18 -8.41 17.54
CA VAL A 70 -1.23 -9.32 17.07
C VAL A 70 -0.64 -10.50 16.32
N THR A 71 -1.34 -11.63 16.38
CA THR A 71 -1.17 -12.75 15.48
C THR A 71 -2.23 -12.67 14.39
N TRP A 72 -1.85 -13.06 13.17
CA TRP A 72 -2.73 -13.07 12.02
C TRP A 72 -2.99 -14.50 11.57
N GLN A 73 -4.24 -14.78 11.22
CA GLN A 73 -4.65 -16.06 10.66
C GLN A 73 -5.56 -15.83 9.45
N SER A 74 -5.36 -16.62 8.40
CA SER A 74 -6.28 -16.70 7.27
C SER A 74 -7.14 -17.96 7.37
N SER A 75 -8.44 -17.83 7.07
CA SER A 75 -9.36 -18.95 6.96
C SER A 75 -9.09 -19.81 5.72
N ASP A 76 -8.55 -19.20 4.66
CA ASP A 76 -8.24 -19.89 3.40
C ASP A 76 -6.92 -19.36 2.81
N PRO A 77 -5.78 -19.97 3.18
CA PRO A 77 -4.48 -19.63 2.63
C PRO A 77 -4.34 -19.85 1.13
N ALA A 78 -5.21 -20.65 0.48
CA ALA A 78 -5.17 -20.86 -0.97
C ALA A 78 -5.73 -19.65 -1.74
N ILE A 79 -6.59 -18.84 -1.09
CA ILE A 79 -7.15 -17.59 -1.64
C ILE A 79 -6.32 -16.39 -1.20
N ALA A 80 -6.04 -16.25 0.10
CA ALA A 80 -5.20 -15.18 0.62
C ALA A 80 -4.39 -15.63 1.83
N THR A 81 -3.11 -15.31 1.83
CA THR A 81 -2.20 -15.50 2.96
C THR A 81 -1.96 -14.18 3.67
N VAL A 82 -1.57 -14.22 4.95
CA VAL A 82 -1.26 -13.03 5.73
C VAL A 82 0.04 -13.23 6.50
N GLY A 83 0.95 -12.28 6.38
CA GLY A 83 2.20 -12.25 7.12
C GLY A 83 2.02 -11.75 8.56
N SER A 84 3.03 -11.95 9.40
CA SER A 84 3.03 -11.46 10.79
C SER A 84 2.90 -9.94 10.91
N SER A 85 3.28 -9.19 9.88
CA SER A 85 3.11 -7.74 9.81
C SER A 85 1.71 -7.29 9.37
N GLY A 86 0.79 -8.22 9.07
CA GLY A 86 -0.51 -7.89 8.48
C GLY A 86 -0.48 -7.69 6.96
N LEU A 87 0.64 -8.02 6.30
CA LEU A 87 0.72 -7.98 4.83
C LEU A 87 -0.04 -9.17 4.24
N VAL A 88 -1.16 -8.89 3.58
CA VAL A 88 -1.98 -9.87 2.87
C VAL A 88 -1.40 -10.07 1.48
N SER A 89 -1.23 -11.33 1.08
CA SER A 89 -0.83 -11.71 -0.28
C SER A 89 -1.92 -12.60 -0.89
N SER A 90 -2.53 -12.14 -1.98
CA SER A 90 -3.56 -12.89 -2.68
C SER A 90 -2.96 -14.00 -3.54
N SER A 91 -3.79 -14.99 -3.85
CA SER A 91 -3.48 -16.02 -4.85
C SER A 91 -3.24 -15.39 -6.22
N THR A 92 -2.38 -16.02 -7.02
CA THR A 92 -2.16 -15.65 -8.42
C THR A 92 -3.10 -16.36 -9.38
N VAL A 93 -3.88 -17.34 -8.91
CA VAL A 93 -4.68 -18.24 -9.76
C VAL A 93 -6.15 -18.27 -9.35
N THR A 94 -6.48 -18.05 -8.08
CA THR A 94 -7.82 -18.30 -7.53
C THR A 94 -8.45 -17.03 -6.99
N THR A 95 -9.63 -16.66 -7.50
CA THR A 95 -10.48 -15.61 -6.92
C THR A 95 -11.37 -16.16 -5.82
N GLY A 96 -11.88 -15.29 -4.96
CA GLY A 96 -12.80 -15.69 -3.88
C GLY A 96 -12.69 -14.79 -2.67
N THR A 97 -13.05 -15.33 -1.51
CA THR A 97 -13.01 -14.60 -0.24
C THR A 97 -12.28 -15.38 0.84
N ALA A 98 -11.45 -14.71 1.62
CA ALA A 98 -10.79 -15.28 2.79
C ALA A 98 -11.05 -14.39 4.00
N VAL A 99 -11.38 -14.98 5.15
CA VAL A 99 -11.51 -14.25 6.41
C VAL A 99 -10.15 -14.20 7.07
N ILE A 100 -9.68 -12.99 7.36
CA ILE A 100 -8.44 -12.74 8.09
C ILE A 100 -8.77 -12.29 9.50
N THR A 101 -8.22 -12.97 10.49
CA THR A 101 -8.41 -12.69 11.91
C THR A 101 -7.11 -12.18 12.52
N ALA A 102 -7.18 -11.02 13.17
CA ALA A 102 -6.17 -10.51 14.08
C ALA A 102 -6.54 -10.88 15.52
N THR A 103 -5.60 -11.42 16.28
CA THR A 103 -5.76 -11.79 17.70
C THR A 103 -4.63 -11.16 18.51
N ASP A 104 -4.95 -10.40 19.56
CA ASP A 104 -3.93 -9.83 20.43
C ASP A 104 -3.10 -10.92 21.13
N ILE A 105 -1.78 -10.73 21.19
CA ILE A 105 -0.85 -11.73 21.74
C ILE A 105 -1.00 -11.87 23.26
N PHE A 106 -1.34 -10.79 23.95
CA PHE A 106 -1.44 -10.77 25.42
C PHE A 106 -2.87 -11.00 25.91
N HIS A 107 -3.87 -10.73 25.08
CA HIS A 107 -5.28 -10.91 25.36
C HIS A 107 -5.96 -11.71 24.24
N PRO A 108 -5.83 -13.05 24.22
CA PRO A 108 -6.35 -13.89 23.14
C PRO A 108 -7.87 -13.79 22.91
N ASP A 109 -8.62 -13.32 23.91
CA ASP A 109 -10.07 -13.06 23.79
C ASP A 109 -10.38 -11.83 22.92
N ILE A 110 -9.41 -10.94 22.73
CA ILE A 110 -9.53 -9.74 21.91
C ILE A 110 -9.11 -10.08 20.48
N THR A 111 -10.11 -10.31 19.64
CA THR A 111 -9.94 -10.64 18.23
C THR A 111 -10.74 -9.73 17.33
N ARG A 112 -10.31 -9.61 16.07
CA ARG A 112 -11.04 -8.90 15.03
C ARG A 112 -10.83 -9.58 13.68
N SER A 113 -11.93 -9.89 13.01
CA SER A 113 -11.92 -10.48 11.67
C SER A 113 -12.37 -9.49 10.61
N VAL A 114 -11.75 -9.59 9.42
CA VAL A 114 -12.12 -8.88 8.21
C VAL A 114 -12.21 -9.87 7.05
N THR A 115 -13.18 -9.68 6.15
CA THR A 115 -13.30 -10.49 4.94
C THR A 115 -12.51 -9.83 3.83
N VAL A 116 -11.49 -10.51 3.32
CA VAL A 116 -10.72 -10.12 2.14
C VAL A 116 -11.38 -10.66 0.88
N TYR A 117 -11.57 -9.78 -0.09
CA TYR A 117 -12.10 -10.12 -1.41
C TYR A 117 -10.94 -10.16 -2.41
N VAL A 118 -10.72 -11.33 -3.00
CA VAL A 118 -9.76 -11.54 -4.08
C VAL A 118 -10.48 -11.47 -5.42
N THR A 119 -10.09 -10.51 -6.25
CA THR A 119 -10.77 -10.17 -7.51
C THR A 119 -9.85 -10.36 -8.71
N GLU A 120 -10.43 -10.67 -9.87
CA GLU A 120 -9.72 -10.83 -11.14
C GLU A 120 -9.78 -9.57 -11.99
N LEU A 121 -8.82 -9.38 -12.88
CA LEU A 121 -8.82 -8.30 -13.85
C LEU A 121 -9.82 -8.62 -14.97
N ILE A 122 -10.78 -7.74 -15.23
CA ILE A 122 -11.82 -7.92 -16.25
C ILE A 122 -11.66 -6.99 -17.45
N SER A 123 -10.97 -5.86 -17.28
CA SER A 123 -10.66 -4.92 -18.35
C SER A 123 -9.24 -4.38 -18.18
N PHE A 124 -8.56 -4.13 -19.29
CA PHE A 124 -7.20 -3.62 -19.32
C PHE A 124 -7.02 -2.70 -20.52
N THR A 125 -6.59 -1.45 -20.26
CA THR A 125 -6.50 -0.40 -21.27
C THR A 125 -5.19 0.38 -21.14
N ILE A 126 -4.79 1.03 -22.23
CA ILE A 126 -3.66 1.98 -22.25
C ILE A 126 -4.18 3.35 -22.62
N SER A 127 -3.64 4.39 -21.97
CA SER A 127 -3.88 5.79 -22.28
C SER A 127 -2.56 6.56 -22.29
N PRO A 128 -2.40 7.57 -23.16
CA PRO A 128 -3.30 7.95 -24.25
C PRO A 128 -3.26 6.98 -25.45
N LEU A 129 -4.33 6.96 -26.23
CA LEU A 129 -4.40 6.23 -27.50
C LEU A 129 -3.82 7.05 -28.66
N ASP A 130 -3.23 6.37 -29.65
CA ASP A 130 -2.83 6.87 -30.97
C ASP A 130 -2.09 8.22 -30.93
N ARG A 131 -1.01 8.28 -30.15
CA ARG A 131 -0.25 9.53 -29.99
C ARG A 131 0.65 9.82 -31.17
N VAL A 132 0.77 11.11 -31.47
CA VAL A 132 1.70 11.65 -32.44
C VAL A 132 2.68 12.58 -31.72
N ILE A 133 3.98 12.35 -31.90
CA ILE A 133 5.06 13.21 -31.40
C ILE A 133 5.95 13.65 -32.57
N SER A 134 6.49 14.88 -32.49
CA SER A 134 7.41 15.43 -33.50
C SER A 134 8.77 15.69 -32.87
N LEU A 135 9.82 15.20 -33.51
CA LEU A 135 11.20 15.42 -33.07
C LEU A 135 11.48 16.94 -33.04
N GLY A 136 12.05 17.43 -31.93
CA GLY A 136 12.34 18.85 -31.72
C GLY A 136 11.35 19.62 -30.85
N THR A 137 10.15 19.11 -30.60
CA THR A 137 9.22 19.69 -29.61
C THR A 137 9.10 18.83 -28.37
N VAL A 138 8.84 17.53 -28.55
CA VAL A 138 8.74 16.54 -27.48
C VAL A 138 9.34 15.23 -27.96
N SER A 139 10.34 14.72 -27.26
CA SER A 139 11.04 13.47 -27.60
C SER A 139 10.55 12.26 -26.82
N SER A 140 9.62 12.46 -25.87
CA SER A 140 9.07 11.38 -25.05
C SER A 140 7.57 11.53 -24.83
N GLN A 141 6.91 10.39 -24.64
CA GLN A 141 5.50 10.27 -24.33
C GLN A 141 5.33 9.29 -23.17
N THR A 142 4.55 9.68 -22.17
CA THR A 142 4.17 8.79 -21.07
C THR A 142 2.90 8.03 -21.44
N PHE A 143 2.90 6.71 -21.23
CA PHE A 143 1.72 5.88 -21.31
C PHE A 143 1.39 5.33 -19.92
N SER A 144 0.11 5.30 -19.60
CA SER A 144 -0.44 4.67 -18.42
C SER A 144 -1.25 3.45 -18.82
N ALA A 145 -1.07 2.36 -18.09
CA ALA A 145 -1.89 1.16 -18.23
C ALA A 145 -2.84 1.07 -17.04
N THR A 146 -4.14 1.02 -17.30
CA THR A 146 -5.16 0.97 -16.27
C THR A 146 -6.04 -0.26 -16.42
N GLY A 147 -6.53 -0.77 -15.29
CA GLY A 147 -7.33 -1.99 -15.25
C GLY A 147 -8.59 -1.86 -14.41
N GLU A 148 -9.63 -2.60 -14.80
CA GLU A 148 -10.86 -2.80 -14.01
C GLU A 148 -10.89 -4.22 -13.45
N TYR A 149 -11.29 -4.36 -12.20
CA TYR A 149 -11.37 -5.65 -11.51
C TYR A 149 -12.83 -6.09 -11.28
N SER A 150 -13.06 -7.40 -11.25
CA SER A 150 -14.37 -7.98 -10.97
C SER A 150 -14.86 -7.57 -9.59
N GLN A 151 -16.18 -7.34 -9.47
CA GLN A 151 -16.79 -7.00 -8.20
C GLN A 151 -17.20 -8.29 -7.49
N ASN A 152 -16.42 -8.71 -6.49
CA ASN A 152 -16.82 -9.76 -5.54
C ASN A 152 -17.32 -9.18 -4.21
N THR A 153 -17.65 -7.89 -4.15
CA THR A 153 -18.03 -7.22 -2.90
C THR A 153 -19.41 -7.68 -2.39
N PRO A 154 -19.67 -7.57 -1.08
CA PRO A 154 -20.99 -7.82 -0.53
C PRO A 154 -22.03 -6.91 -1.17
N SER A 155 -23.24 -7.44 -1.33
CA SER A 155 -24.43 -6.84 -1.92
C SER A 155 -24.90 -5.49 -1.33
N ALA A 156 -24.17 -4.89 -0.38
CA ALA A 156 -24.48 -3.60 0.22
C ALA A 156 -24.02 -2.39 -0.60
N TRP A 157 -23.15 -2.59 -1.61
CA TRP A 157 -22.77 -1.56 -2.57
C TRP A 157 -23.64 -1.63 -3.83
N SER A 158 -24.96 -1.63 -3.66
CA SER A 158 -25.89 -1.63 -4.79
C SER A 158 -26.05 -0.21 -5.34
N SER A 159 -25.84 -0.11 -6.66
CA SER A 159 -26.50 0.80 -7.61
C SER A 159 -25.81 2.07 -8.14
N SER A 160 -24.51 2.32 -7.93
CA SER A 160 -23.77 3.33 -8.74
C SER A 160 -22.27 3.34 -8.46
N SER A 161 -21.47 2.38 -8.92
CA SER A 161 -20.01 2.54 -8.88
C SER A 161 -19.28 1.63 -9.86
N THR A 162 -18.86 2.22 -10.98
CA THR A 162 -17.66 1.76 -11.67
C THR A 162 -16.51 1.90 -10.67
N TRP A 163 -15.83 0.79 -10.33
CA TRP A 163 -14.59 0.88 -9.55
C TRP A 163 -13.64 1.86 -10.23
N PRO A 164 -12.87 2.67 -9.48
CA PRO A 164 -11.85 3.50 -10.10
C PRO A 164 -10.88 2.59 -10.84
N LEU A 165 -10.56 2.96 -12.08
CA LEU A 165 -9.49 2.34 -12.86
C LEU A 165 -8.22 2.32 -12.01
N VAL A 166 -7.66 1.14 -11.79
CA VAL A 166 -6.42 0.98 -11.04
C VAL A 166 -5.26 1.23 -11.99
N ASP A 167 -4.32 2.09 -11.59
CA ASP A 167 -3.08 2.29 -12.33
C ASP A 167 -2.15 1.07 -12.12
N LEU A 168 -1.87 0.39 -13.23
CA LEU A 168 -1.01 -0.79 -13.29
C LEU A 168 0.30 -0.50 -14.03
N THR A 169 0.59 0.75 -14.40
CA THR A 169 1.72 1.15 -15.26
C THR A 169 3.05 0.59 -14.81
N GLN A 170 3.31 0.58 -13.50
CA GLN A 170 4.56 0.07 -12.91
C GLN A 170 4.55 -1.46 -12.68
N LEU A 171 3.41 -2.11 -12.81
CA LEU A 171 3.21 -3.53 -12.49
C LEU A 171 3.11 -4.42 -13.74
N VAL A 172 2.86 -3.84 -14.90
CA VAL A 172 2.76 -4.56 -16.18
C VAL A 172 4.09 -4.61 -16.91
N SER A 173 4.22 -5.52 -17.87
CA SER A 173 5.33 -5.52 -18.84
C SER A 173 4.98 -4.64 -20.03
N TRP A 174 5.95 -3.90 -20.54
CA TRP A 174 5.82 -3.03 -21.71
C TRP A 174 6.73 -3.50 -22.83
N ASP A 175 6.26 -3.37 -24.06
CA ASP A 175 6.98 -3.71 -25.29
C ASP A 175 6.70 -2.66 -26.38
N SER A 176 7.67 -2.47 -27.28
CA SER A 176 7.54 -1.64 -28.48
C SER A 176 7.89 -2.49 -29.69
N SER A 177 6.95 -2.62 -30.63
CA SER A 177 7.14 -3.46 -31.83
C SER A 177 8.30 -2.98 -32.72
N ARG A 178 8.65 -1.70 -32.62
CA ARG A 178 9.68 -1.04 -33.43
C ARG A 178 10.55 -0.13 -32.57
N THR A 179 11.61 -0.72 -32.03
CA THR A 179 12.62 -0.01 -31.20
C THR A 179 13.50 0.92 -32.01
N ASP A 180 13.50 0.82 -33.34
CA ASP A 180 14.09 1.79 -34.28
C ASP A 180 13.28 3.09 -34.38
N VAL A 181 12.00 3.07 -33.97
CA VAL A 181 11.12 4.24 -33.96
C VAL A 181 11.03 4.85 -32.55
N ALA A 182 10.66 4.05 -31.56
CA ALA A 182 10.63 4.47 -30.16
C ALA A 182 10.89 3.30 -29.21
N VAL A 183 11.60 3.57 -28.13
CA VAL A 183 11.91 2.62 -27.06
C VAL A 183 11.05 2.95 -25.85
N ILE A 184 10.34 1.94 -25.32
CA ILE A 184 9.57 2.10 -24.08
C ILE A 184 10.35 1.60 -22.88
N SER A 185 10.40 2.41 -21.82
CA SER A 185 11.08 2.04 -20.60
C SER A 185 10.32 0.94 -19.85
N THR A 186 11.08 -0.05 -19.38
CA THR A 186 10.64 -1.16 -18.52
C THR A 186 11.18 -1.03 -17.10
N VAL A 187 11.92 0.05 -16.80
CA VAL A 187 12.59 0.27 -15.51
C VAL A 187 11.62 0.90 -14.51
N THR A 188 11.60 0.41 -13.27
CA THR A 188 10.77 0.98 -12.19
C THR A 188 10.98 2.49 -12.05
N GLY A 189 9.89 3.25 -11.92
CA GLY A 189 9.91 4.71 -11.82
C GLY A 189 9.88 5.44 -13.17
N THR A 190 10.30 4.78 -14.26
CA THR A 190 10.16 5.31 -15.64
C THR A 190 9.36 4.39 -16.55
N ARG A 191 8.83 3.29 -16.01
CA ARG A 191 8.09 2.30 -16.78
C ARG A 191 6.88 2.94 -17.46
N GLY A 192 6.67 2.63 -18.73
CA GLY A 192 5.60 3.23 -19.55
C GLY A 192 6.00 4.53 -20.27
N ILE A 193 7.20 5.06 -20.05
CA ILE A 193 7.71 6.22 -20.80
C ILE A 193 8.33 5.73 -22.11
N ALA A 194 7.74 6.13 -23.24
CA ALA A 194 8.27 5.88 -24.57
C ALA A 194 9.12 7.08 -25.05
N THR A 195 10.33 6.81 -25.50
CA THR A 195 11.26 7.81 -26.04
C THR A 195 11.46 7.57 -27.53
N ALA A 196 11.21 8.60 -28.34
CA ALA A 196 11.47 8.56 -29.76
C ALA A 196 12.99 8.46 -30.01
N VAL A 197 13.36 7.54 -30.89
CA VAL A 197 14.74 7.37 -31.38
C VAL A 197 14.81 7.41 -32.91
N TYR A 198 13.65 7.51 -33.57
CA TYR A 198 13.54 7.66 -35.00
C TYR A 198 14.36 8.87 -35.48
N THR A 199 15.21 8.68 -36.48
CA THR A 199 16.02 9.74 -37.12
C THR A 199 15.73 9.82 -38.62
N GLY A 200 14.48 9.49 -39.00
CA GLY A 200 14.09 9.42 -40.40
C GLY A 200 14.30 10.72 -41.17
N THR A 201 14.42 10.58 -42.48
CA THR A 201 14.51 11.72 -43.41
C THR A 201 13.21 12.53 -43.38
N THR A 202 13.31 13.84 -43.60
CA THR A 202 12.17 14.76 -43.67
C THR A 202 11.06 14.19 -44.56
N GLY A 203 9.85 14.03 -43.99
CA GLY A 203 8.66 13.52 -44.69
C GLY A 203 8.35 12.03 -44.52
N THR A 204 9.18 11.25 -43.82
CA THR A 204 8.86 9.84 -43.50
C THR A 204 8.43 9.73 -42.03
N THR A 205 7.22 9.29 -41.77
CA THR A 205 6.70 9.06 -40.41
C THR A 205 7.04 7.66 -39.91
N GLY A 206 7.62 7.56 -38.71
CA GLY A 206 7.82 6.29 -38.02
C GLY A 206 6.58 5.92 -37.20
N ILE A 207 6.14 4.67 -37.24
CA ILE A 207 5.01 4.19 -36.43
C ILE A 207 5.47 2.96 -35.66
N THR A 208 5.22 2.92 -34.35
CA THR A 208 5.40 1.73 -33.52
C THR A 208 4.12 1.41 -32.75
N THR A 209 3.91 0.12 -32.46
CA THR A 209 2.86 -0.32 -31.55
C THR A 209 3.47 -0.51 -30.16
N ILE A 210 2.89 0.18 -29.18
CA ILE A 210 3.20 0.01 -27.78
C ILE A 210 2.23 -1.01 -27.20
N THR A 211 2.77 -2.04 -26.55
CA THR A 211 2.00 -3.10 -25.91
C THR A 211 2.27 -3.10 -24.42
N ALA A 212 1.21 -3.10 -23.61
CA ALA A 212 1.29 -3.44 -22.20
C ALA A 212 0.66 -4.83 -21.99
N ARG A 213 1.23 -5.61 -21.07
CA ARG A 213 0.72 -6.93 -20.70
C ARG A 213 0.72 -7.10 -19.19
N ASP A 214 -0.44 -7.43 -18.63
CA ASP A 214 -0.55 -7.82 -17.24
C ASP A 214 -0.01 -9.24 -17.03
N PRO A 215 0.99 -9.46 -16.15
CA PRO A 215 1.64 -10.76 -16.01
C PRO A 215 0.79 -11.82 -15.30
N ILE A 216 -0.31 -11.42 -14.61
CA ILE A 216 -1.15 -12.33 -13.83
C ILE A 216 -2.33 -12.83 -14.68
N SER A 217 -3.15 -11.91 -15.18
CA SER A 217 -4.30 -12.22 -16.04
C SER A 217 -3.89 -12.61 -17.47
N GLY A 218 -2.70 -12.19 -17.90
CA GLY A 218 -2.26 -12.33 -19.29
C GLY A 218 -2.95 -11.39 -20.27
N MET A 219 -3.81 -10.47 -19.80
CA MET A 219 -4.45 -9.46 -20.64
C MET A 219 -3.42 -8.53 -21.27
N THR A 220 -3.70 -8.12 -22.50
CA THR A 220 -2.84 -7.22 -23.28
C THR A 220 -3.65 -6.03 -23.77
N ALA A 221 -3.06 -4.86 -23.71
CA ALA A 221 -3.58 -3.64 -24.32
C ALA A 221 -2.52 -3.09 -25.26
N THR A 222 -2.96 -2.44 -26.34
CA THR A 222 -2.07 -1.88 -27.36
C THR A 222 -2.51 -0.48 -27.74
N THR A 223 -1.54 0.32 -28.17
CA THR A 223 -1.77 1.67 -28.73
C THR A 223 -0.69 1.97 -29.76
N THR A 224 -0.96 2.88 -30.70
CA THR A 224 0.03 3.33 -31.66
C THR A 224 0.76 4.58 -31.17
N LEU A 225 2.07 4.64 -31.44
CA LEU A 225 2.88 5.84 -31.30
C LEU A 225 3.47 6.20 -32.67
N THR A 226 3.10 7.36 -33.15
CA THR A 226 3.55 7.95 -34.40
C THR A 226 4.63 9.00 -34.10
N VAL A 227 5.77 8.88 -34.74
CA VAL A 227 6.92 9.78 -34.61
C VAL A 227 7.16 10.48 -35.95
N ASN A 228 6.93 11.78 -35.98
CA ASN A 228 7.24 12.64 -37.11
C ASN A 228 8.66 13.21 -36.96
N PRO A 229 9.39 13.36 -38.09
CA PRO A 229 10.72 13.96 -38.11
C PRO A 229 10.71 15.45 -37.74
#